data_AF-F4XWW2-F1
#
_entry.id   AF-F4XWW2-F1
#
_cell.length_a   1.000
_cell.length_b   1.000
_cell.length_c   1.000
_cell.angle_alpha   90.00
_cell.angle_beta   90.00
_cell.angle_gamma   90.00
#
_symmetry.space_group_name_H-M   'P 1'
#
loop_
_entity.id
_entity.type
_entity.pdbx_description
1 polymer ?
#
loop_
_entity_poly.entity_id
_entity_poly.type
_entity_poly.pdbx_seq_one_letter_code
_entity_poly.pdbx_strand_id
1 'polypeptide(L)' 'MVNIGGSKIIKSKIDGRSMDRDINGARGIFLRALGDTPWLRNQLALVSQD' A
#
# COMPACT_ATOMS: atom_id res chain seq x y z
N MET A 1 0.00 -1.09 -22.16
CA MET A 1 -0.65 -1.71 -20.98
C MET A 1 0.45 -2.03 -19.97
N VAL A 2 0.37 -1.55 -18.72
CA VAL A 2 1.37 -1.89 -17.70
C VAL A 2 0.97 -3.24 -17.11
N ASN A 3 1.81 -4.26 -17.29
CA ASN A 3 1.53 -5.59 -16.74
C ASN A 3 1.84 -5.60 -15.23
N ILE A 4 0.88 -5.18 -14.42
CA ILE A 4 1.03 -5.07 -12.95
C ILE A 4 1.07 -6.47 -12.32
N GLY A 5 0.28 -7.42 -12.85
CA GLY A 5 0.17 -8.78 -12.33
C GLY A 5 1.47 -9.58 -12.42
N GLY A 6 2.30 -9.35 -13.44
CA GLY A 6 3.60 -10.02 -13.60
C GLY A 6 4.78 -9.34 -12.90
N SER A 7 4.65 -8.08 -12.47
CA SER A 7 5.80 -7.28 -12.00
C SER A 7 5.97 -7.33 -10.48
N LYS A 8 7.13 -7.78 -9.99
CA LYS A 8 7.46 -7.80 -8.55
C LYS A 8 7.59 -6.40 -7.95
N ILE A 9 8.07 -5.43 -8.75
CA ILE A 9 8.20 -4.04 -8.35
C ILE A 9 7.20 -3.20 -9.16
N ILE A 10 6.49 -2.29 -8.50
CA ILE A 10 5.65 -1.30 -9.15
C ILE A 10 6.27 0.09 -8.99
N LYS A 11 6.15 0.93 -10.02
CA LYS A 11 6.57 2.34 -9.99
C LYS A 11 5.36 3.24 -10.13
N SER A 12 5.21 4.14 -9.18
CA SER A 12 4.21 5.20 -9.22
C SER A 12 4.50 6.15 -10.38
N LYS A 13 3.45 6.51 -11.11
CA LYS A 13 3.53 7.50 -12.18
C LYS A 13 3.39 8.94 -11.68
N ILE A 14 3.00 9.11 -10.41
CA ILE A 14 2.74 10.43 -9.80
C ILE A 14 4.03 10.97 -9.17
N ASP A 15 4.68 10.16 -8.33
CA ASP A 15 5.85 10.56 -7.55
C ASP A 15 7.12 9.75 -7.90
N GLY A 16 7.04 8.86 -8.90
CA GLY A 16 8.16 8.05 -9.36
C GLY A 16 8.66 7.01 -8.36
N ARG A 17 8.04 6.89 -7.18
CA ARG A 17 8.46 5.95 -6.14
C ARG A 17 8.22 4.52 -6.58
N SER A 18 9.15 3.64 -6.24
CA SER A 18 9.06 2.22 -6.54
C SER A 18 8.91 1.41 -5.25
N MET A 19 8.10 0.36 -5.27
CA MET A 19 7.95 -0.55 -4.12
C MET A 19 7.61 -1.96 -4.58
N ASP A 20 7.78 -2.92 -3.68
CA ASP A 20 7.30 -4.28 -3.89
C ASP A 20 5.77 -4.32 -4.04
N ARG A 21 5.30 -5.05 -5.05
CA ARG A 21 3.89 -5.14 -5.43
C ARG A 21 3.04 -5.77 -4.33
N ASP A 22 3.56 -6.79 -3.66
CA ASP A 22 2.81 -7.54 -2.67
C ASP A 22 2.67 -6.70 -1.38
N ILE A 23 3.73 -5.94 -1.03
CA ILE A 23 3.65 -4.90 0.02
C ILE A 23 2.60 -3.84 -0.34
N ASN A 24 2.58 -3.34 -1.58
CA ASN A 24 1.57 -2.37 -2.01
C ASN A 24 0.14 -2.96 -1.98
N GLY A 25 -0.01 -4.23 -2.36
CA GLY A 25 -1.28 -4.95 -2.32
C GLY A 25 -1.83 -5.07 -0.90
N ALA A 26 -0.99 -5.51 0.04
CA ALA A 26 -1.34 -5.60 1.46
C ALA A 26 -1.72 -4.22 2.04
N ARG A 27 -0.96 -3.17 1.70
CA ARG A 27 -1.29 -1.78 2.10
C ARG A 27 -2.65 -1.34 1.58
N GLY A 28 -2.96 -1.63 0.31
CA GLY A 28 -4.26 -1.29 -0.28
C GLY A 28 -5.43 -1.95 0.43
N ILE A 29 -5.29 -3.24 0.77
CA ILE A 29 -6.30 -3.99 1.55
C ILE A 29 -6.45 -3.39 2.94
N PHE A 30 -5.34 -3.14 3.64
CA PHE A 30 -5.36 -2.54 4.97
C PHE A 30 -6.06 -1.17 4.96
N LEU A 31 -5.68 -0.29 4.04
CA LEU A 31 -6.29 1.04 3.90
C LEU A 31 -7.79 0.97 3.60
N ARG A 32 -8.24 -0.02 2.82
CA ARG A 32 -9.68 -0.26 2.59
C ARG A 32 -10.40 -0.67 3.88
N ALA A 33 -9.83 -1.59 4.65
CA ALA A 33 -10.38 -2.00 5.94
C ALA A 33 -10.53 -0.81 6.92
N LEU A 34 -9.62 0.15 6.92
CA LEU A 34 -9.73 1.36 7.74
C LEU A 34 -10.90 2.28 7.34
N GLY A 35 -11.19 2.34 6.04
CA GLY A 35 -12.33 3.08 5.50
C GLY A 35 -13.65 2.40 5.89
N ASP A 36 -13.70 1.08 5.73
CA ASP A 36 -14.87 0.25 6.01
C ASP A 36 -15.14 0.10 7.52
N THR A 37 -14.09 0.19 8.34
CA THR A 37 -14.14 -0.02 9.80
C THR A 37 -13.44 1.13 10.54
N PRO A 38 -14.14 2.25 10.79
CA PRO A 38 -13.51 3.49 11.26
C PRO A 38 -12.73 3.39 12.58
N TRP A 39 -13.05 2.46 13.48
CA TRP A 39 -12.30 2.30 14.73
C TRP A 39 -10.93 1.63 14.56
N LEU A 40 -10.66 0.98 13.42
CA LEU A 40 -9.34 0.46 13.09
C LEU A 40 -8.33 1.57 12.77
N ARG A 41 -8.77 2.83 12.63
CA ARG A 41 -7.87 3.99 12.39
C ARG A 41 -6.80 4.13 13.46
N ASN A 42 -7.11 3.76 14.70
CA ASN A 42 -6.16 3.80 15.82
C ASN A 42 -5.17 2.62 15.80
N GLN A 43 -5.37 1.65 14.91
CA GLN A 43 -4.46 0.54 14.63
C GLN A 43 -3.53 0.84 13.45
N LEU A 44 -3.44 2.10 12.99
CA LEU A 44 -2.29 2.55 12.21
C LEU A 44 -1.05 2.37 13.09
N ALA A 45 -0.42 1.20 13.01
CA ALA A 45 0.88 1.00 13.63
C ALA A 45 1.83 2.04 13.01
N LEU A 46 2.34 2.92 13.86
CA LEU A 46 3.39 3.88 13.54
C LEU A 46 4.65 3.11 13.13
N VAL A 47 4.81 2.82 11.84
CA VAL A 47 6.09 2.36 11.28
C VAL A 47 6.85 3.59 10.79
N SER A 48 7.47 4.30 11.74
CA SER A 48 8.82 4.87 11.69
C SER A 48 8.96 5.86 12.88
N GLN A 49 9.63 5.44 13.93
CA GLN A 49 10.37 6.33 14.81
C GLN A 49 11.83 6.09 14.45
N ASP A 50 12.32 6.84 13.47
CA ASP A 50 13.72 7.16 13.17
C ASP A 50 13.71 8.45 12.33
#